data_AF-A0A4V2I827-F1
#
_entry.id   AF-A0A4V2I827-F1
#
_cell.length_a   1.000
_cell.length_b   1.000
_cell.length_c   1.000
_cell.angle_alpha   90.00
_cell.angle_beta   90.00
_cell.angle_gamma   90.00
#
_symmetry.space_group_name_H-M   'P 1'
#
loop_
_entity.id
_entity.type
_entity.pdbx_description
1 polymer ?
#
loop_
_entity_poly.entity_id
_entity_poly.type
_entity_poly.pdbx_seq_one_letter_code
_entity_poly.pdbx_strand_id
1 'polypeptide(L)'
;MKIHNRITTAAIATLTAISLAGCVGSGNTGSTATNSQASGGEPTGTLTGLFSSIFKDTYEQIAADFEKKYPNVDVKFDYQGGDVGALVMTQLQGGTAPDILTSFPGGNKNDPADTVVSLAASGRIAALEAPWTKDVPDAWKQSVNYEDKTYAYPGALQPLAAIFNKSKLDELGLKIPTTLDEVYQLCTAAKGKGVYAYSLGLGDPAGPQMLTYSQLGTLESDPAKFDSDMAAGKTKYADSVWVDQFEIYKKMGDLGCFGEGALGRSRDQAGEEVAKGSALATVDVGAAMAPIQKSAPGSSFEVAPMPATNNAADTKVVALPGFVNTINAKAKNPTAAQAFLAFMGEAEPSVTYANGFASVPVLPNDAYTAPKELTAFADLIKRGAYQPLGAVQAEVQAQLNQTIQSLILGQSTPRQVAEKLDSVYKK
;
A
#
# COMPACT_ATOMS: atom_id res chain seq x y z
N MET A 1 20.84 2.61 67.91
CA MET A 1 20.80 1.27 67.28
C MET A 1 21.65 1.37 66.01
N LYS A 2 22.92 0.93 65.90
CA LYS A 2 23.48 -0.44 66.04
C LYS A 2 22.51 -1.45 65.41
N ILE A 3 22.81 -2.23 64.37
CA ILE A 3 23.96 -3.10 64.02
C ILE A 3 23.89 -3.35 62.47
N HIS A 4 24.92 -3.11 61.63
CA HIS A 4 25.89 -4.07 61.02
C HIS A 4 25.25 -5.44 60.56
N ASN A 5 25.60 -6.18 59.50
CA ASN A 5 26.84 -6.48 58.79
C ASN A 5 26.46 -7.36 57.56
N ARG A 6 27.03 -7.11 56.37
CA ARG A 6 28.07 -7.91 55.67
C ARG A 6 27.63 -9.00 54.67
N ILE A 7 28.03 -8.70 53.44
CA ILE A 7 28.49 -9.52 52.31
C ILE A 7 29.34 -10.74 52.75
N THR A 8 29.12 -11.92 52.16
CA THR A 8 30.22 -12.76 51.62
C THR A 8 29.75 -13.77 50.56
N THR A 9 30.56 -13.82 49.51
CA THR A 9 30.66 -14.69 48.32
C THR A 9 30.90 -16.17 48.63
N ALA A 10 30.47 -17.10 47.77
CA ALA A 10 31.27 -18.28 47.36
C ALA A 10 30.61 -19.09 46.22
N ALA A 11 31.43 -19.42 45.23
CA ALA A 11 31.13 -20.26 44.08
C ALA A 11 31.32 -21.75 44.40
N ILE A 12 30.53 -22.64 43.78
CA ILE A 12 30.86 -24.07 43.62
C ILE A 12 30.50 -24.50 42.20
N ALA A 13 31.52 -24.93 41.45
CA ALA A 13 31.43 -25.65 40.21
C ALA A 13 31.36 -27.16 40.48
N THR A 14 30.53 -27.89 39.73
CA THR A 14 30.62 -29.35 39.64
C THR A 14 30.40 -29.79 38.20
N LEU A 15 31.51 -30.20 37.57
CA LEU A 15 31.52 -31.07 36.41
C LEU A 15 30.99 -32.46 36.82
N THR A 16 30.16 -33.07 36.00
CA THR A 16 30.12 -34.54 35.91
C THR A 16 29.77 -34.95 34.48
N ALA A 17 30.69 -35.70 33.88
CA ALA A 17 30.59 -36.27 32.54
C ALA A 17 30.40 -37.80 32.64
N ILE A 18 30.00 -38.38 31.50
CA ILE A 18 30.10 -39.78 31.08
C ILE A 18 28.85 -40.64 31.32
N SER A 19 28.11 -40.95 30.25
CA SER A 19 28.21 -42.29 29.65
C SER A 19 27.62 -42.34 28.24
N LEU A 20 28.45 -42.89 27.36
CA LEU A 20 28.23 -43.19 25.95
C LEU A 20 27.75 -44.63 25.87
N ALA A 21 26.56 -44.89 25.34
CA ALA A 21 26.15 -46.21 24.89
C ALA A 21 25.48 -46.05 23.53
N GLY A 22 26.22 -46.42 22.49
CA GLY A 22 25.71 -46.48 21.13
C GLY A 22 24.84 -47.72 20.91
N CYS A 23 23.91 -47.60 19.97
CA CYS A 23 23.55 -48.70 19.10
C CYS A 23 23.57 -48.16 17.68
N VAL A 24 24.56 -48.66 16.93
CA VAL A 24 24.65 -48.54 15.48
C VAL A 24 23.61 -49.51 14.90
N GLY A 25 22.80 -49.01 13.97
CA GLY A 25 21.85 -49.80 13.20
C GLY A 25 21.85 -49.25 11.78
N SER A 26 22.78 -49.74 10.97
CA SER A 26 22.89 -49.41 9.55
C SER A 26 21.63 -49.84 8.80
N GLY A 27 20.95 -48.86 8.19
CA GLY A 27 19.89 -49.05 7.21
C GLY A 27 20.02 -47.98 6.13
N ASN A 28 20.58 -48.37 4.99
CA ASN A 28 20.82 -47.56 3.82
C ASN A 28 19.49 -47.10 3.17
N THR A 29 19.16 -45.81 3.23
CA THR A 29 18.14 -45.20 2.36
C THR A 29 18.58 -43.82 1.93
N GLY A 30 18.70 -43.64 0.61
CA GLY A 30 19.19 -42.42 -0.02
C GLY A 30 18.33 -41.20 0.28
N SER A 31 19.00 -40.05 0.23
CA SER A 31 18.42 -38.73 0.29
C SER A 31 17.41 -38.52 -0.84
N THR A 32 16.14 -38.69 -0.53
CA THR A 32 15.05 -38.02 -1.24
C THR A 32 14.71 -36.74 -0.50
N ALA A 33 14.94 -35.61 -1.15
CA ALA A 33 14.37 -34.33 -0.77
C ALA A 33 12.86 -34.50 -0.57
N THR A 34 12.40 -34.25 0.65
CA THR A 34 10.99 -34.13 0.96
C THR A 34 10.48 -32.85 0.30
N ASN A 35 9.98 -32.99 -0.92
CA ASN A 35 8.93 -32.11 -1.40
C ASN A 35 7.75 -32.28 -0.43
N SER A 36 7.50 -31.26 0.39
CA SER A 36 6.26 -31.12 1.16
C SER A 36 5.12 -30.91 0.18
N GLN A 37 4.68 -32.02 -0.41
CA GLN A 37 3.46 -32.13 -1.16
C GLN A 37 2.31 -31.96 -0.16
N ALA A 38 1.49 -30.93 -0.34
CA ALA A 38 0.30 -30.70 0.48
C ALA A 38 -0.55 -31.98 0.46
N SER A 39 -0.64 -32.65 1.61
CA SER A 39 -1.58 -33.75 1.75
C SER A 39 -2.99 -33.14 1.77
N GLY A 40 -3.88 -33.65 0.91
CA GLY A 40 -5.26 -33.19 0.76
C GLY A 40 -6.17 -33.52 1.95
N GLY A 41 -5.72 -33.26 3.18
CA GLY A 41 -6.56 -33.26 4.37
C GLY A 41 -7.29 -31.93 4.53
N GLU A 42 -8.46 -31.95 5.18
CA GLU A 42 -9.17 -30.73 5.54
C GLU A 42 -8.28 -29.83 6.42
N PRO A 43 -8.34 -28.49 6.26
CA PRO A 43 -7.61 -27.57 7.12
C PRO A 43 -7.96 -27.74 8.60
N THR A 44 -6.96 -27.87 9.47
CA THR A 44 -7.12 -27.96 10.93
C THR A 44 -5.96 -27.27 11.67
N GLY A 45 -6.12 -27.04 12.98
CA GLY A 45 -5.04 -26.53 13.86
C GLY A 45 -5.02 -25.01 13.95
N THR A 46 -3.95 -24.44 14.51
CA THR A 46 -3.85 -22.97 14.62
C THR A 46 -3.29 -22.36 13.34
N LEU A 47 -3.95 -21.32 12.82
CA LEU A 47 -3.45 -20.47 11.74
C LEU A 47 -3.02 -19.12 12.31
N THR A 48 -1.77 -18.72 12.08
CA THR A 48 -1.23 -17.45 12.58
C THR A 48 -1.01 -16.43 11.46
N GLY A 49 -1.15 -15.15 11.78
CA GLY A 49 -0.92 -14.05 10.82
C GLY A 49 -0.46 -12.77 11.50
N LEU A 50 0.20 -11.88 10.74
CA LEU A 50 0.61 -10.56 11.21
C LEU A 50 0.13 -9.48 10.25
N PHE A 51 -0.66 -8.54 10.76
CA PHE A 51 -1.31 -7.47 9.99
C PHE A 51 -1.18 -6.10 10.66
N SER A 52 -1.50 -5.04 9.92
CA SER A 52 -1.61 -3.69 10.48
C SER A 52 -2.85 -3.57 11.36
N SER A 53 -2.69 -2.92 12.51
CA SER A 53 -3.79 -2.64 13.44
C SER A 53 -4.87 -1.73 12.86
N ILE A 54 -4.57 -0.98 11.80
CA ILE A 54 -5.56 -0.17 11.07
C ILE A 54 -6.64 -1.03 10.42
N PHE A 55 -6.30 -2.26 10.01
CA PHE A 55 -7.21 -3.18 9.31
C PHE A 55 -7.73 -4.30 10.21
N LYS A 56 -7.57 -4.18 11.53
CA LYS A 56 -7.93 -5.21 12.50
C LYS A 56 -9.37 -5.70 12.29
N ASP A 57 -10.33 -4.79 12.29
CA ASP A 57 -11.75 -5.15 12.20
C ASP A 57 -12.07 -5.89 10.89
N THR A 58 -11.34 -5.58 9.81
CA THR A 58 -11.50 -6.25 8.51
C THR A 58 -10.98 -7.69 8.58
N TYR A 59 -9.77 -7.89 9.09
CA TYR A 59 -9.18 -9.23 9.20
C TYR A 59 -9.87 -10.10 10.24
N GLU A 60 -10.38 -9.55 11.34
CA GLU A 60 -11.19 -10.28 12.33
C GLU A 60 -12.51 -10.77 11.72
N GLN A 61 -13.17 -9.96 10.89
CA GLN A 61 -14.37 -10.40 10.17
C GLN A 61 -14.06 -11.54 9.20
N ILE A 62 -12.99 -11.42 8.41
CA ILE A 62 -12.55 -12.47 7.48
C ILE A 62 -12.14 -13.75 8.23
N ALA A 63 -11.46 -13.62 9.37
CA ALA A 63 -11.09 -14.74 10.24
C ALA A 63 -12.32 -15.49 10.75
N ALA A 64 -13.33 -14.77 11.26
CA ALA A 64 -14.57 -15.38 11.74
C ALA A 64 -15.33 -16.11 10.62
N ASP A 65 -15.38 -15.53 9.41
CA ASP A 65 -16.01 -16.17 8.25
C ASP A 65 -15.24 -17.42 7.80
N PHE A 66 -13.91 -17.39 7.90
CA PHE A 66 -13.04 -18.54 7.61
C PHE A 66 -13.23 -19.68 8.63
N GLU A 67 -13.24 -19.38 9.93
CA GLU A 67 -13.48 -20.36 11.00
C GLU A 67 -14.86 -20.99 10.89
N LYS A 68 -15.87 -20.22 10.46
CA LYS A 68 -17.21 -20.75 10.18
C LYS A 68 -17.20 -21.78 9.04
N LYS A 69 -16.34 -21.58 8.03
CA LYS A 69 -16.16 -22.52 6.91
C LYS A 69 -15.28 -23.72 7.29
N TYR A 70 -14.28 -23.50 8.14
CA TYR A 70 -13.30 -24.49 8.60
C TYR A 70 -13.27 -24.55 10.13
N PRO A 71 -14.26 -25.19 10.78
CA PRO A 71 -14.45 -25.13 12.25
C PRO A 71 -13.34 -25.83 13.06
N ASN A 72 -12.44 -26.56 12.39
CA ASN A 72 -11.29 -27.21 13.02
C ASN A 72 -10.02 -26.35 12.97
N VAL A 73 -10.09 -25.15 12.38
CA VAL A 73 -9.01 -24.16 12.39
C VAL A 73 -9.29 -23.10 13.45
N ASP A 74 -8.27 -22.75 14.23
CA ASP A 74 -8.25 -21.68 15.22
C ASP A 74 -7.36 -20.54 14.69
N VAL A 75 -7.96 -19.41 14.32
CA VAL A 75 -7.25 -18.28 13.70
C VAL A 75 -6.74 -17.33 14.78
N LYS A 76 -5.43 -17.05 14.75
CA LYS A 76 -4.75 -16.15 15.69
C LYS A 76 -3.92 -15.12 14.95
N PHE A 77 -4.51 -13.96 14.75
CA PHE A 77 -3.86 -12.83 14.12
C PHE A 77 -3.28 -11.86 15.14
N ASP A 78 -2.06 -11.40 14.86
CA ASP A 78 -1.40 -10.33 15.57
C ASP A 78 -1.51 -9.02 14.78
N TYR A 79 -1.73 -7.92 15.50
CA TYR A 79 -2.00 -6.62 14.91
C TYR A 79 -1.03 -5.58 15.44
N GLN A 80 -0.22 -5.01 14.56
CA GLN A 80 0.84 -4.11 14.93
C GLN A 80 0.67 -2.74 14.27
N GLY A 81 1.03 -1.69 15.00
CA GLY A 81 1.17 -0.34 14.44
C GLY A 81 2.57 -0.12 13.86
N GLY A 82 2.77 1.03 13.21
CA GLY A 82 4.07 1.36 12.61
C GLY A 82 4.38 0.55 11.36
N ASP A 83 5.66 0.28 11.13
CA ASP A 83 6.15 -0.44 9.96
C ASP A 83 6.05 -1.96 10.14
N VAL A 84 4.90 -2.51 9.76
CA VAL A 84 4.62 -3.96 9.82
C VAL A 84 5.55 -4.75 8.89
N GLY A 85 5.94 -4.18 7.75
CA GLY A 85 6.84 -4.81 6.78
C GLY A 85 8.22 -5.08 7.36
N ALA A 86 8.81 -4.08 8.01
CA ALA A 86 10.07 -4.22 8.74
C ALA A 86 9.99 -5.25 9.86
N LEU A 87 8.85 -5.33 10.56
CA LEU A 87 8.61 -6.34 11.58
C LEU A 87 8.55 -7.75 10.98
N VAL A 88 7.83 -7.94 9.88
CA VAL A 88 7.79 -9.21 9.13
C VAL A 88 9.19 -9.65 8.74
N MET A 89 10.01 -8.75 8.20
CA MET A 89 11.41 -9.06 7.84
C MET A 89 12.27 -9.45 9.02
N THR A 90 12.08 -8.79 10.16
CA THR A 90 12.78 -9.12 11.41
C THR A 90 12.38 -10.52 11.89
N GLN A 91 11.10 -10.84 11.88
CA GLN A 91 10.60 -12.16 12.31
C GLN A 91 10.99 -13.29 11.34
N LEU A 92 11.05 -13.02 10.02
CA LEU A 92 11.53 -13.97 9.03
C LEU A 92 13.01 -14.32 9.26
N GLN A 93 13.83 -13.31 9.58
CA GLN A 93 15.25 -13.51 9.91
C GLN A 93 15.43 -14.26 11.24
N GLY A 94 14.61 -13.93 12.23
CA GLY A 94 14.61 -14.58 13.55
C GLY A 94 13.96 -15.97 13.58
N GLY A 95 13.31 -16.41 12.50
CA GLY A 95 12.58 -17.69 12.45
C GLY A 95 11.31 -17.71 13.31
N THR A 96 10.75 -16.54 13.63
CA THR A 96 9.55 -16.38 14.47
C THR A 96 8.32 -15.89 13.70
N ALA A 97 8.44 -15.70 12.39
CA ALA A 97 7.34 -15.21 11.54
C ALA A 97 6.12 -16.17 11.56
N PRO A 98 4.89 -15.64 11.49
CA PRO A 98 3.66 -16.43 11.46
C PRO A 98 3.46 -17.17 10.13
N ASP A 99 2.33 -17.86 9.99
CA ASP A 99 1.99 -18.61 8.77
C ASP A 99 1.65 -17.68 7.60
N ILE A 100 0.84 -16.65 7.85
CA ILE A 100 0.45 -15.61 6.88
C ILE A 100 1.18 -14.31 7.16
N LEU A 101 1.75 -13.72 6.12
CA LEU A 101 2.52 -12.48 6.20
C LEU A 101 1.81 -11.37 5.43
N THR A 102 1.88 -10.16 5.98
CA THR A 102 1.71 -8.95 5.19
C THR A 102 3.00 -8.70 4.40
N SER A 103 2.88 -8.39 3.11
CA SER A 103 4.00 -8.08 2.22
C SER A 103 3.61 -7.00 1.23
N PHE A 104 4.59 -6.47 0.49
CA PHE A 104 4.33 -5.54 -0.60
C PHE A 104 4.35 -6.22 -1.98
N PRO A 105 3.52 -5.76 -2.92
CA PRO A 105 3.54 -6.26 -4.30
C PRO A 105 4.90 -6.01 -4.99
N GLY A 106 5.20 -6.82 -6.00
CA GLY A 106 6.31 -6.60 -6.94
C GLY A 106 7.66 -6.82 -6.31
N GLY A 107 8.61 -5.94 -6.63
CA GLY A 107 9.98 -5.98 -6.14
C GLY A 107 11.01 -6.51 -7.14
N ASN A 108 12.25 -6.63 -6.66
CA ASN A 108 13.37 -7.12 -7.43
C ASN A 108 14.04 -8.29 -6.70
N LYS A 109 14.34 -9.36 -7.43
CA LYS A 109 14.95 -10.57 -6.87
C LYS A 109 16.32 -10.34 -6.20
N ASN A 110 16.98 -9.23 -6.52
CA ASN A 110 18.29 -8.87 -5.95
C ASN A 110 18.17 -7.98 -4.70
N ASP A 111 16.98 -7.46 -4.39
CA ASP A 111 16.78 -6.56 -3.27
C ASP A 111 16.32 -7.34 -2.03
N PRO A 112 16.84 -7.03 -0.82
CA PRO A 112 16.45 -7.69 0.42
C PRO A 112 15.19 -7.03 1.03
N ALA A 113 14.18 -6.71 0.22
CA ALA A 113 12.94 -6.08 0.64
C ALA A 113 11.85 -7.09 1.02
N ASP A 114 10.79 -6.63 1.67
CA ASP A 114 9.59 -7.40 2.04
C ASP A 114 8.55 -7.48 0.91
N THR A 115 9.05 -7.46 -0.33
CA THR A 115 8.23 -7.53 -1.54
C THR A 115 8.10 -8.97 -2.04
N VAL A 116 7.02 -9.29 -2.76
CA VAL A 116 6.73 -10.65 -3.25
C VAL A 116 7.90 -11.25 -4.03
N VAL A 117 8.45 -10.51 -4.99
CA VAL A 117 9.55 -11.01 -5.85
C VAL A 117 10.81 -11.26 -5.05
N SER A 118 11.18 -10.33 -4.15
CA SER A 118 12.36 -10.48 -3.28
C SER A 118 12.24 -11.67 -2.33
N LEU A 119 11.07 -11.83 -1.70
CA LEU A 119 10.79 -12.91 -0.76
C LEU A 119 10.71 -14.27 -1.45
N ALA A 120 10.10 -14.34 -2.64
CA ALA A 120 10.00 -15.58 -3.42
C ALA A 120 11.38 -16.03 -3.91
N ALA A 121 12.16 -15.12 -4.50
CA ALA A 121 13.51 -15.42 -4.99
C ALA A 121 14.46 -15.88 -3.87
N SER A 122 14.29 -15.37 -2.66
CA SER A 122 15.06 -15.78 -1.48
C SER A 122 14.50 -17.01 -0.75
N GLY A 123 13.42 -17.62 -1.26
CA GLY A 123 12.79 -18.82 -0.69
C GLY A 123 12.14 -18.58 0.68
N ARG A 124 11.77 -17.33 1.00
CA ARG A 124 11.15 -16.95 2.28
C ARG A 124 9.63 -17.11 2.29
N ILE A 125 9.01 -17.12 1.11
CA ILE A 125 7.56 -17.34 0.95
C ILE A 125 7.27 -18.55 0.06
N ALA A 126 6.11 -19.17 0.25
CA ALA A 126 5.65 -20.33 -0.49
C ALA A 126 4.74 -19.91 -1.66
N ALA A 127 4.79 -20.69 -2.75
CA ALA A 127 3.85 -20.52 -3.86
C ALA A 127 2.42 -20.88 -3.44
N LEU A 128 1.43 -20.21 -4.03
CA LEU A 128 0.02 -20.42 -3.78
C LEU A 128 -0.61 -21.36 -4.79
N GLU A 129 -1.46 -22.24 -4.26
CA GLU A 129 -2.30 -23.13 -5.05
C GLU A 129 -3.77 -22.77 -4.81
N ALA A 130 -4.25 -21.73 -5.48
CA ALA A 130 -5.63 -21.28 -5.35
C ALA A 130 -6.34 -21.16 -6.72
N PRO A 131 -7.65 -21.47 -6.80
CA PRO A 131 -8.39 -21.41 -8.06
C PRO A 131 -8.36 -20.03 -8.74
N TRP A 132 -8.30 -18.96 -7.96
CA TRP A 132 -8.32 -17.57 -8.44
C TRP A 132 -6.98 -17.10 -9.02
N THR A 133 -5.89 -17.87 -8.89
CA THR A 133 -4.54 -17.45 -9.37
C THR A 133 -4.51 -17.16 -10.86
N LYS A 134 -5.34 -17.87 -11.64
CA LYS A 134 -5.52 -17.65 -13.09
C LYS A 134 -6.31 -16.38 -13.44
N ASP A 135 -7.05 -15.83 -12.47
CA ASP A 135 -7.94 -14.68 -12.63
C ASP A 135 -7.24 -13.36 -12.28
N VAL A 136 -5.95 -13.40 -11.89
CA VAL A 136 -5.14 -12.20 -11.66
C VAL A 136 -4.98 -11.43 -12.99
N PRO A 137 -5.39 -10.16 -13.06
CA PRO A 137 -5.24 -9.36 -14.28
C PRO A 137 -3.77 -9.21 -14.71
N ASP A 138 -3.51 -9.15 -16.01
CA ASP A 138 -2.15 -9.09 -16.57
C ASP A 138 -1.30 -7.94 -15.99
N ALA A 139 -1.93 -6.77 -15.78
CA ALA A 139 -1.29 -5.60 -15.18
C ALA A 139 -0.70 -5.86 -13.78
N TRP A 140 -1.19 -6.88 -13.06
CA TRP A 140 -0.80 -7.20 -11.69
C TRP A 140 -0.01 -8.50 -11.56
N LYS A 141 0.14 -9.28 -12.65
CA LYS A 141 0.87 -10.56 -12.58
C LYS A 141 2.31 -10.38 -12.10
N GLN A 142 3.01 -9.36 -12.58
CA GLN A 142 4.38 -9.08 -12.15
C GLN A 142 4.47 -8.68 -10.67
N SER A 143 3.36 -8.24 -10.07
CA SER A 143 3.30 -7.85 -8.66
C SER A 143 3.10 -9.02 -7.70
N VAL A 144 2.59 -10.16 -8.18
CA VAL A 144 2.26 -11.32 -7.32
C VAL A 144 2.89 -12.62 -7.78
N ASN A 145 3.53 -12.66 -8.96
CA ASN A 145 4.18 -13.84 -9.50
C ASN A 145 5.70 -13.72 -9.52
N TYR A 146 6.35 -14.88 -9.39
CA TYR A 146 7.78 -15.08 -9.61
C TYR A 146 8.00 -16.43 -10.30
N GLU A 147 8.82 -16.49 -11.36
CA GLU A 147 9.07 -17.72 -12.13
C GLU A 147 7.79 -18.52 -12.46
N ASP A 148 6.79 -17.81 -13.02
CA ASP A 148 5.48 -18.34 -13.45
C ASP A 148 4.59 -18.93 -12.35
N LYS A 149 4.91 -18.72 -11.08
CA LYS A 149 4.08 -19.11 -9.93
C LYS A 149 3.56 -17.89 -9.20
N THR A 150 2.32 -17.97 -8.70
CA THR A 150 1.73 -16.95 -7.83
C THR A 150 2.17 -17.18 -6.38
N TYR A 151 2.54 -16.12 -5.69
CA TYR A 151 3.05 -16.16 -4.31
C TYR A 151 2.23 -15.32 -3.33
N ALA A 152 1.32 -14.49 -3.83
CA ALA A 152 0.53 -13.59 -3.00
C ALA A 152 -0.94 -13.53 -3.43
N TYR A 153 -1.84 -13.45 -2.44
CA TYR A 153 -3.18 -12.92 -2.66
C TYR A 153 -3.06 -11.41 -2.94
N PRO A 154 -3.57 -10.93 -4.09
CA PRO A 154 -3.30 -9.56 -4.56
C PRO A 154 -4.05 -8.47 -3.78
N GLY A 155 -5.00 -8.82 -2.91
CA GLY A 155 -5.76 -7.84 -2.14
C GLY A 155 -6.70 -7.00 -2.98
N ALA A 156 -6.66 -5.69 -2.75
CA ALA A 156 -7.49 -4.70 -3.39
C ALA A 156 -6.66 -3.48 -3.82
N LEU A 157 -7.09 -2.83 -4.89
CA LEU A 157 -6.50 -1.61 -5.43
C LEU A 157 -6.95 -0.41 -4.62
N GLN A 158 -5.98 0.34 -4.14
CA GLN A 158 -6.16 1.65 -3.54
C GLN A 158 -6.04 2.74 -4.61
N PRO A 159 -6.95 3.71 -4.63
CA PRO A 159 -6.79 4.90 -5.45
C PRO A 159 -5.76 5.83 -4.81
N LEU A 160 -4.90 6.44 -5.62
CA LEU A 160 -4.23 7.70 -5.28
C LEU A 160 -4.98 8.84 -5.97
N ALA A 161 -5.83 9.51 -5.20
CA ALA A 161 -6.91 10.35 -5.72
C ALA A 161 -7.28 11.46 -4.74
N ALA A 162 -8.20 12.34 -5.13
CA ALA A 162 -8.76 13.32 -4.22
C ALA A 162 -9.87 12.69 -3.38
N ILE A 163 -9.84 12.97 -2.07
CA ILE A 163 -10.90 12.63 -1.11
C ILE A 163 -11.65 13.93 -0.81
N PHE A 164 -12.83 14.09 -1.39
CA PHE A 164 -13.68 15.27 -1.26
C PHE A 164 -14.62 15.16 -0.06
N ASN A 165 -14.81 16.25 0.68
CA ASN A 165 -15.95 16.42 1.59
C ASN A 165 -17.18 16.78 0.76
N LYS A 166 -17.96 15.77 0.39
CA LYS A 166 -19.13 15.91 -0.49
C LYS A 166 -20.21 16.77 0.15
N SER A 167 -20.43 16.62 1.45
CA SER A 167 -21.38 17.45 2.20
C SER A 167 -21.01 18.93 2.13
N LYS A 168 -19.71 19.26 2.25
CA LYS A 168 -19.24 20.65 2.18
C LYS A 168 -19.32 21.23 0.76
N LEU A 169 -19.02 20.42 -0.26
CA LEU A 169 -19.24 20.82 -1.66
C LEU A 169 -20.71 21.18 -1.91
N ASP A 170 -21.63 20.33 -1.46
CA ASP A 170 -23.07 20.53 -1.63
C ASP A 170 -23.58 21.76 -0.86
N GLU A 171 -23.12 21.98 0.38
CA GLU A 171 -23.39 23.18 1.18
C GLU A 171 -22.98 24.47 0.43
N LEU A 172 -21.83 24.42 -0.25
CA LEU A 172 -21.28 25.57 -0.96
C LEU A 172 -21.77 25.70 -2.41
N GLY A 173 -22.57 24.75 -2.92
CA GLY A 173 -23.02 24.71 -4.31
C GLY A 173 -21.88 24.48 -5.30
N LEU A 174 -20.83 23.75 -4.90
CA LEU A 174 -19.67 23.39 -5.71
C LEU A 174 -19.77 21.93 -6.15
N LYS A 175 -19.05 21.57 -7.22
CA LYS A 175 -19.01 20.21 -7.76
C LYS A 175 -17.59 19.67 -7.78
N ILE A 176 -17.47 18.35 -7.76
CA ILE A 176 -16.20 17.65 -8.02
C ILE A 176 -15.79 17.94 -9.48
N PRO A 177 -14.55 18.41 -9.73
CA PRO A 177 -14.09 18.77 -11.06
C PRO A 177 -13.76 17.51 -11.87
N THR A 178 -14.04 17.56 -13.17
CA THR A 178 -13.80 16.47 -14.14
C THR A 178 -12.73 16.83 -15.17
N THR A 179 -12.33 18.11 -15.23
CA THR A 179 -11.30 18.66 -16.10
C THR A 179 -10.32 19.54 -15.32
N LEU A 180 -9.13 19.75 -15.87
CA LEU A 180 -8.10 20.60 -15.25
C LEU A 180 -8.57 22.05 -15.09
N ASP A 181 -9.30 22.60 -16.05
CA ASP A 181 -9.86 23.95 -15.92
C ASP A 181 -10.90 24.05 -14.78
N GLU A 182 -11.72 23.02 -14.59
CA GLU A 182 -12.64 22.95 -13.45
C GLU A 182 -11.88 22.83 -12.12
N VAL A 183 -10.72 22.16 -12.08
CA VAL A 183 -9.84 22.14 -10.89
C VAL A 183 -9.39 23.57 -10.55
N TYR A 184 -8.93 24.34 -11.54
CA TYR A 184 -8.53 25.75 -11.33
C TYR A 184 -9.70 26.63 -10.89
N GLN A 185 -10.88 26.44 -11.49
CA GLN A 185 -12.10 27.13 -11.09
C GLN A 185 -12.49 26.80 -9.65
N LEU A 186 -12.42 25.53 -9.25
CA LEU A 186 -12.68 25.10 -7.87
C LEU A 186 -11.76 25.81 -6.88
N CYS A 187 -10.47 25.96 -7.20
CA CYS A 187 -9.54 26.69 -6.34
C CYS A 187 -9.95 28.15 -6.12
N THR A 188 -10.30 28.86 -7.20
CA THR A 188 -10.75 30.25 -7.09
C THR A 188 -12.09 30.39 -6.35
N ALA A 189 -13.03 29.47 -6.59
CA ALA A 189 -14.35 29.48 -5.99
C ALA A 189 -14.30 29.13 -4.49
N ALA A 190 -13.50 28.13 -4.11
CA ALA A 190 -13.25 27.75 -2.72
C ALA A 190 -12.66 28.92 -1.93
N LYS A 191 -11.60 29.55 -2.48
CA LYS A 191 -10.96 30.73 -1.89
C LYS A 191 -11.96 31.88 -1.70
N GLY A 192 -12.81 32.15 -2.70
CA GLY A 192 -13.87 33.16 -2.60
C GLY A 192 -14.93 32.87 -1.53
N LYS A 193 -15.06 31.60 -1.10
CA LYS A 193 -15.95 31.15 -0.02
C LYS A 193 -15.23 30.97 1.32
N GLY A 194 -13.96 31.36 1.43
CA GLY A 194 -13.18 31.30 2.67
C GLY A 194 -12.73 29.89 3.06
N VAL A 195 -12.68 28.95 2.11
CA VAL A 195 -12.17 27.58 2.32
C VAL A 195 -11.07 27.27 1.30
N TYR A 196 -10.29 26.23 1.55
CA TYR A 196 -9.28 25.74 0.60
C TYR A 196 -9.90 24.71 -0.35
N ALA A 197 -9.46 24.66 -1.60
CA ALA A 197 -9.91 23.59 -2.50
C ALA A 197 -9.25 22.26 -2.13
N TYR A 198 -7.94 22.27 -1.89
CA TYR A 198 -7.16 21.08 -1.59
C TYR A 198 -6.25 21.33 -0.39
N SER A 199 -6.47 20.72 0.75
CA SER A 199 -5.47 20.69 1.82
C SER A 199 -4.45 19.60 1.54
N LEU A 200 -3.17 19.97 1.44
CA LEU A 200 -2.06 19.04 1.24
C LEU A 200 -1.11 19.10 2.42
N GLY A 201 -0.60 17.93 2.84
CA GLY A 201 0.38 17.79 3.92
C GLY A 201 1.82 18.04 3.46
N LEU A 202 2.13 19.21 2.89
CA LEU A 202 3.44 19.45 2.24
C LEU A 202 4.62 19.52 3.21
N GLY A 203 4.36 19.58 4.52
CA GLY A 203 5.39 19.52 5.56
C GLY A 203 5.91 18.11 5.82
N ASP A 204 5.18 17.07 5.40
CA ASP A 204 5.57 15.68 5.60
C ASP A 204 6.47 15.15 4.47
N PRO A 205 7.38 14.21 4.75
CA PRO A 205 8.28 13.63 3.74
C PRO A 205 7.56 13.00 2.54
N ALA A 206 6.32 12.52 2.71
CA ALA A 206 5.57 11.87 1.64
C ALA A 206 4.42 12.74 1.10
N GLY A 207 4.07 13.86 1.72
CA GLY A 207 2.91 14.66 1.31
C GLY A 207 3.03 15.29 -0.08
N PRO A 208 4.15 15.99 -0.40
CA PRO A 208 4.27 16.74 -1.65
C PRO A 208 4.06 15.89 -2.92
N GLN A 209 4.57 14.66 -2.96
CA GLN A 209 4.43 13.78 -4.13
C GLN A 209 2.99 13.37 -4.50
N MET A 210 2.01 13.45 -3.58
CA MET A 210 0.70 12.81 -3.82
C MET A 210 -0.06 13.42 -5.00
N LEU A 211 -0.07 14.75 -5.09
CA LEU A 211 -0.69 15.43 -6.22
C LEU A 211 0.03 15.10 -7.53
N THR A 212 1.37 15.10 -7.50
CA THR A 212 2.21 14.77 -8.66
C THR A 212 1.91 13.38 -9.19
N TYR A 213 1.95 12.36 -8.33
CA TYR A 213 1.67 10.99 -8.73
C TYR A 213 0.22 10.79 -9.17
N SER A 214 -0.75 11.40 -8.48
CA SER A 214 -2.16 11.29 -8.87
C SER A 214 -2.39 11.78 -10.30
N GLN A 215 -1.81 12.93 -10.68
CA GLN A 215 -1.95 13.51 -12.02
C GLN A 215 -1.10 12.81 -13.09
N LEU A 216 0.07 12.27 -12.72
CA LEU A 216 0.90 11.47 -13.63
C LEU A 216 0.20 10.19 -14.08
N GLY A 217 -0.77 9.66 -13.33
CA GLY A 217 -1.62 8.57 -13.82
C GLY A 217 -2.34 8.91 -15.13
N THR A 218 -2.69 10.18 -15.34
CA THR A 218 -3.28 10.67 -16.59
C THR A 218 -2.22 11.13 -17.59
N LEU A 219 -1.22 11.88 -17.14
CA LEU A 219 -0.22 12.52 -18.03
C LEU A 219 0.78 11.52 -18.61
N GLU A 220 1.22 10.53 -17.83
CA GLU A 220 2.15 9.49 -18.28
C GLU A 220 1.37 8.28 -18.81
N SER A 221 1.36 8.15 -20.13
CA SER A 221 0.59 7.11 -20.81
C SER A 221 1.17 5.71 -20.63
N ASP A 222 2.49 5.59 -20.44
CA ASP A 222 3.21 4.33 -20.28
C ASP A 222 4.34 4.46 -19.23
N PRO A 223 4.00 4.39 -17.93
CA PRO A 223 4.99 4.52 -16.85
C PRO A 223 6.12 3.49 -16.93
N ALA A 224 5.81 2.25 -17.34
CA ALA A 224 6.80 1.18 -17.44
C ALA A 224 7.84 1.47 -18.54
N LYS A 225 7.39 1.99 -19.68
CA LYS A 225 8.28 2.45 -20.74
C LYS A 225 9.10 3.67 -20.29
N PHE A 226 8.50 4.63 -19.61
CA PHE A 226 9.21 5.78 -19.06
C PHE A 226 10.35 5.33 -18.13
N ASP A 227 10.06 4.44 -17.19
CA ASP A 227 11.05 3.88 -16.26
C ASP A 227 12.18 3.14 -17.00
N SER A 228 11.83 2.35 -18.03
CA SER A 228 12.82 1.64 -18.86
C SER A 228 13.69 2.59 -19.66
N ASP A 229 13.12 3.65 -20.24
CA ASP A 229 13.87 4.65 -20.99
C ASP A 229 14.76 5.51 -20.07
N MET A 230 14.32 5.81 -18.85
CA MET A 230 15.13 6.47 -17.82
C MET A 230 16.36 5.62 -17.45
N ALA A 231 16.16 4.33 -17.16
CA ALA A 231 17.24 3.40 -16.85
C ALA A 231 18.22 3.23 -18.02
N ALA A 232 17.70 3.20 -19.26
CA ALA A 232 18.52 3.15 -20.47
C ALA A 232 19.19 4.51 -20.82
N GLY A 233 18.89 5.58 -20.08
CA GLY A 233 19.38 6.93 -20.35
C GLY A 233 18.88 7.54 -21.66
N LYS A 234 17.73 7.06 -22.16
CA LYS A 234 17.06 7.55 -23.38
C LYS A 234 16.14 8.73 -23.12
N THR A 235 15.72 8.94 -21.88
CA THR A 235 14.90 10.08 -21.46
C THR A 235 15.40 10.67 -20.14
N LYS A 236 14.77 11.78 -19.73
CA LYS A 236 15.02 12.54 -18.50
C LYS A 236 13.70 13.07 -17.96
N TYR A 237 13.62 13.38 -16.67
CA TYR A 237 12.48 14.09 -16.10
C TYR A 237 12.27 15.44 -16.79
N ALA A 238 13.34 16.21 -17.02
CA ALA A 238 13.26 17.53 -17.66
C ALA A 238 12.82 17.54 -19.13
N ASP A 239 12.82 16.37 -19.78
CA ASP A 239 12.42 16.16 -21.18
C ASP A 239 11.10 15.37 -21.29
N SER A 240 10.28 15.36 -20.23
CA SER A 240 9.07 14.55 -20.11
C SER A 240 7.86 15.33 -19.58
N VAL A 241 6.70 14.66 -19.53
CA VAL A 241 5.42 15.17 -19.00
C VAL A 241 5.48 15.57 -17.52
N TRP A 242 6.56 15.24 -16.81
CA TRP A 242 6.80 15.72 -15.45
C TRP A 242 6.91 17.23 -15.38
N VAL A 243 7.45 17.90 -16.40
CA VAL A 243 7.49 19.37 -16.45
C VAL A 243 6.07 19.94 -16.50
N ASP A 244 5.19 19.36 -17.32
CA ASP A 244 3.78 19.77 -17.42
C ASP A 244 3.05 19.55 -16.08
N GLN A 245 3.34 18.45 -15.38
CA GLN A 245 2.82 18.22 -14.03
C GLN A 245 3.24 19.35 -13.08
N PHE A 246 4.53 19.74 -13.09
CA PHE A 246 5.01 20.81 -12.22
C PHE A 246 4.44 22.18 -12.59
N GLU A 247 4.13 22.43 -13.87
CA GLU A 247 3.40 23.62 -14.30
C GLU A 247 1.98 23.65 -13.71
N ILE A 248 1.27 22.52 -13.74
CA ILE A 248 -0.05 22.37 -13.12
C ILE A 248 0.04 22.61 -11.61
N TYR A 249 0.98 21.96 -10.93
CA TYR A 249 1.18 22.10 -9.48
C TYR A 249 1.43 23.57 -9.12
N LYS A 250 2.34 24.24 -9.83
CA LYS A 250 2.64 25.65 -9.62
C LYS A 250 1.41 26.52 -9.80
N LYS A 251 0.66 26.33 -10.89
CA LYS A 251 -0.56 27.11 -11.17
C LYS A 251 -1.62 26.91 -10.07
N MET A 252 -1.78 25.69 -9.57
CA MET A 252 -2.66 25.42 -8.41
C MET A 252 -2.19 26.20 -7.17
N GLY A 253 -0.89 26.22 -6.89
CA GLY A 253 -0.29 27.02 -5.82
C GLY A 253 -0.57 28.52 -5.98
N ASP A 254 -0.31 29.07 -7.16
CA ASP A 254 -0.51 30.49 -7.48
C ASP A 254 -1.98 30.93 -7.38
N LEU A 255 -2.94 30.02 -7.65
CA LEU A 255 -4.38 30.24 -7.45
C LEU A 255 -4.80 30.14 -5.97
N GLY A 256 -3.91 29.72 -5.08
CA GLY A 256 -4.18 29.55 -3.65
C GLY A 256 -4.96 28.27 -3.32
N CYS A 257 -4.86 27.23 -4.17
CA CYS A 257 -5.59 25.97 -3.94
C CYS A 257 -5.29 25.34 -2.57
N PHE A 258 -4.05 25.49 -2.08
CA PHE A 258 -3.52 24.73 -0.94
C PHE A 258 -3.71 25.34 0.45
N GLY A 259 -4.24 26.56 0.48
CA GLY A 259 -4.37 27.35 1.70
C GLY A 259 -3.05 27.84 2.29
N GLU A 260 -3.17 28.69 3.31
CA GLU A 260 -2.01 29.19 4.05
C GLU A 260 -1.36 28.07 4.87
N GLY A 261 -0.05 28.18 5.10
CA GLY A 261 0.67 27.22 5.96
C GLY A 261 0.88 25.82 5.37
N ALA A 262 0.54 25.58 4.10
CA ALA A 262 0.62 24.25 3.49
C ALA A 262 2.00 23.59 3.62
N LEU A 263 3.08 24.37 3.56
CA LEU A 263 4.46 23.89 3.70
C LEU A 263 4.82 23.38 5.10
N GLY A 264 4.05 23.73 6.13
CA GLY A 264 4.22 23.23 7.50
C GLY A 264 3.14 22.24 7.93
N ARG A 265 2.19 21.93 7.04
CA ARG A 265 1.03 21.08 7.35
C ARG A 265 1.42 19.60 7.23
N SER A 266 1.04 18.79 8.22
CA SER A 266 1.15 17.33 8.13
C SER A 266 0.00 16.71 7.33
N ARG A 267 0.13 15.44 6.94
CA ARG A 267 -0.92 14.67 6.27
C ARG A 267 -2.17 14.53 7.14
N ASP A 268 -2.00 14.22 8.41
CA ASP A 268 -3.11 14.09 9.36
C ASP A 268 -3.85 15.42 9.50
N GLN A 269 -3.13 16.54 9.60
CA GLN A 269 -3.74 17.87 9.63
C GLN A 269 -4.51 18.19 8.34
N ALA A 270 -4.00 17.78 7.18
CA ALA A 270 -4.72 17.95 5.92
C ALA A 270 -6.04 17.17 5.91
N GLY A 271 -6.03 15.92 6.38
CA GLY A 271 -7.25 15.12 6.56
C GLY A 271 -8.23 15.76 7.56
N GLU A 272 -7.73 16.29 8.68
CA GLU A 272 -8.56 17.00 9.66
C GLU A 272 -9.20 18.27 9.10
N GLU A 273 -8.50 19.05 8.29
CA GLU A 273 -9.05 20.25 7.64
C GLU A 273 -10.20 19.90 6.68
N VAL A 274 -10.10 18.77 5.98
CA VAL A 274 -11.18 18.24 5.13
C VAL A 274 -12.35 17.77 5.99
N ALA A 275 -12.10 17.04 7.08
CA ALA A 275 -13.13 16.60 8.01
C ALA A 275 -13.89 17.77 8.63
N LYS A 276 -13.18 18.83 9.04
CA LYS A 276 -13.73 20.07 9.62
C LYS A 276 -14.37 21.00 8.58
N GLY A 277 -14.18 20.73 7.29
CA GLY A 277 -14.74 21.52 6.19
C GLY A 277 -14.05 22.86 5.94
N SER A 278 -12.84 23.08 6.48
CA SER A 278 -11.99 24.22 6.12
C SER A 278 -11.27 24.01 4.79
N ALA A 279 -11.21 22.76 4.31
CA ALA A 279 -10.82 22.40 2.95
C ALA A 279 -11.88 21.49 2.30
N LEU A 280 -11.99 21.55 0.97
CA LEU A 280 -12.95 20.73 0.22
C LEU A 280 -12.42 19.33 -0.07
N ALA A 281 -11.10 19.17 -0.22
CA ALA A 281 -10.48 17.88 -0.49
C ALA A 281 -9.05 17.79 0.05
N THR A 282 -8.52 16.57 0.12
CA THR A 282 -7.08 16.25 0.17
C THR A 282 -6.76 15.29 -0.96
N VAL A 283 -5.49 15.20 -1.37
CA VAL A 283 -5.04 14.19 -2.35
C VAL A 283 -4.17 13.17 -1.61
N ASP A 284 -4.65 11.94 -1.54
CA ASP A 284 -3.99 10.87 -0.80
C ASP A 284 -4.41 9.47 -1.31
N VAL A 285 -3.86 8.44 -0.72
CA VAL A 285 -4.35 7.07 -0.90
C VAL A 285 -5.71 6.87 -0.25
N GLY A 286 -6.57 6.04 -0.84
CA GLY A 286 -7.96 5.82 -0.38
C GLY A 286 -8.09 5.44 1.11
N ALA A 287 -7.08 4.78 1.69
CA ALA A 287 -7.04 4.44 3.11
C ALA A 287 -7.13 5.66 4.06
N ALA A 288 -6.74 6.85 3.60
CA ALA A 288 -6.86 8.08 4.37
C ALA A 288 -8.32 8.50 4.61
N MET A 289 -9.28 7.99 3.82
CA MET A 289 -10.71 8.33 3.97
C MET A 289 -11.28 7.85 5.30
N ALA A 290 -10.87 6.67 5.80
CA ALA A 290 -11.42 6.09 7.04
C ALA A 290 -11.18 6.99 8.28
N PRO A 291 -9.95 7.45 8.58
CA PRO A 291 -9.74 8.38 9.70
C PRO A 291 -10.41 9.76 9.50
N ILE A 292 -10.53 10.24 8.26
CA ILE A 292 -11.29 11.47 7.93
C ILE A 292 -12.77 11.29 8.28
N GLN A 293 -13.39 10.19 7.80
CA GLN A 293 -14.78 9.84 8.06
C GLN A 293 -15.06 9.67 9.56
N LYS A 294 -14.14 9.03 10.29
CA LYS A 294 -14.22 8.88 11.75
C LYS A 294 -14.22 10.23 12.48
N SER A 295 -13.49 11.21 11.96
CA SER A 295 -13.41 12.56 12.52
C SER A 295 -14.64 13.42 12.21
N ALA A 296 -15.42 13.05 11.20
CA ALA A 296 -16.64 13.74 10.78
C ALA A 296 -17.76 12.75 10.41
N PRO A 297 -18.32 12.02 11.39
CA PRO A 297 -19.28 10.93 11.13
C PRO A 297 -20.61 11.39 10.51
N GLY A 298 -20.93 12.69 10.59
CA GLY A 298 -22.13 13.28 9.97
C GLY A 298 -21.91 13.77 8.54
N SER A 299 -20.67 13.74 8.03
CA SER A 299 -20.32 14.18 6.69
C SER A 299 -20.18 12.98 5.76
N SER A 300 -20.45 13.20 4.48
CA SER A 300 -20.22 12.24 3.39
C SER A 300 -18.93 12.63 2.66
N PHE A 301 -18.12 11.64 2.31
CA PHE A 301 -16.88 11.83 1.55
C PHE A 301 -16.92 11.08 0.22
N GLU A 302 -16.19 11.54 -0.78
CA GLU A 302 -16.15 10.88 -2.10
C GLU A 302 -14.72 10.87 -2.64
N VAL A 303 -14.28 9.72 -3.12
CA VAL A 303 -13.00 9.55 -3.80
C VAL A 303 -13.19 9.74 -5.30
N ALA A 304 -12.47 10.72 -5.86
CA ALA A 304 -12.52 11.03 -7.28
C ALA A 304 -11.11 11.26 -7.85
N PRO A 305 -10.84 10.83 -9.10
CA PRO A 305 -9.54 11.04 -9.74
C PRO A 305 -9.20 12.53 -9.84
N MET A 306 -7.91 12.86 -9.88
CA MET A 306 -7.46 14.22 -10.16
C MET A 306 -7.33 14.42 -11.68
N PRO A 307 -8.14 15.28 -12.32
CA PRO A 307 -7.95 15.61 -13.71
C PRO A 307 -6.61 16.31 -13.94
N ALA A 308 -5.96 15.97 -15.05
CA ALA A 308 -4.72 16.61 -15.50
C ALA A 308 -4.83 17.20 -16.92
N THR A 309 -5.96 16.98 -17.60
CA THR A 309 -6.25 17.53 -18.94
C THR A 309 -7.66 18.12 -18.98
N ASN A 310 -8.01 18.76 -20.09
CA ASN A 310 -9.35 19.30 -20.33
C ASN A 310 -10.27 18.33 -21.11
N ASN A 311 -9.85 17.08 -21.29
CA ASN A 311 -10.67 16.02 -21.84
C ASN A 311 -10.94 14.98 -20.75
N ALA A 312 -12.14 14.99 -20.19
CA ALA A 312 -12.52 14.10 -19.08
C ALA A 312 -12.40 12.60 -19.44
N ALA A 313 -12.44 12.25 -20.73
CA ALA A 313 -12.27 10.87 -21.18
C ALA A 313 -10.81 10.36 -21.04
N ASP A 314 -9.83 11.26 -20.96
CA ASP A 314 -8.42 10.90 -20.79
C ASP A 314 -8.07 10.66 -19.31
N THR A 315 -8.92 11.11 -18.38
CA THR A 315 -8.67 11.00 -16.94
C THR A 315 -8.53 9.55 -16.51
N LYS A 316 -7.34 9.23 -16.00
CA LYS A 316 -7.02 7.96 -15.36
C LYS A 316 -6.76 8.18 -13.87
N VAL A 317 -6.94 7.12 -13.09
CA VAL A 317 -6.56 7.08 -11.68
C VAL A 317 -5.28 6.27 -11.49
N VAL A 318 -4.39 6.71 -10.62
CA VAL A 318 -3.32 5.82 -10.15
C VAL A 318 -3.94 4.82 -9.18
N ALA A 319 -3.77 3.54 -9.50
CA ALA A 319 -4.19 2.43 -8.65
C ALA A 319 -2.95 1.70 -8.14
N LEU A 320 -2.96 1.37 -6.86
CA LEU A 320 -1.84 0.75 -6.15
C LEU A 320 -2.36 -0.48 -5.40
N PRO A 321 -1.74 -1.66 -5.53
CA PRO A 321 -1.97 -2.70 -4.54
C PRO A 321 -1.34 -2.18 -3.25
N GLY A 322 -2.13 -2.07 -2.18
CA GLY A 322 -1.63 -1.62 -0.90
C GLY A 322 -0.75 -2.71 -0.28
N PHE A 323 -1.38 -3.58 0.49
CA PHE A 323 -0.75 -4.77 1.04
C PHE A 323 -1.21 -6.01 0.28
N VAL A 324 -0.30 -6.97 0.13
CA VAL A 324 -0.62 -8.32 -0.34
C VAL A 324 -0.37 -9.31 0.79
N ASN A 325 -1.02 -10.48 0.72
CA ASN A 325 -0.85 -11.51 1.73
C ASN A 325 -0.11 -12.72 1.14
N THR A 326 0.94 -13.15 1.83
CA THR A 326 1.82 -14.25 1.39
C THR A 326 1.88 -15.35 2.45
N ILE A 327 2.32 -16.55 2.06
CA ILE A 327 2.54 -17.67 2.99
C ILE A 327 4.02 -17.73 3.32
N ASN A 328 4.36 -17.77 4.60
CA ASN A 328 5.71 -18.05 5.05
C ASN A 328 6.16 -19.45 4.56
N ALA A 329 7.31 -19.54 3.90
CA ALA A 329 7.85 -20.84 3.45
C ALA A 329 8.10 -21.83 4.59
N LYS A 330 8.25 -21.31 5.82
CA LYS A 330 8.39 -22.07 7.07
C LYS A 330 7.14 -22.01 7.94
N ALA A 331 5.96 -21.77 7.35
CA ALA A 331 4.69 -21.82 8.06
C ALA A 331 4.58 -23.12 8.89
N LYS A 332 4.11 -22.99 10.13
CA LYS A 332 3.82 -24.10 11.03
C LYS A 332 2.56 -24.84 10.58
N ASN A 333 1.61 -24.13 9.95
CA ASN A 333 0.39 -24.68 9.40
C ASN A 333 0.19 -24.32 7.92
N PRO A 334 0.99 -24.89 7.01
CA PRO A 334 0.94 -24.55 5.59
C PRO A 334 -0.40 -24.93 4.93
N THR A 335 -1.06 -26.00 5.38
CA THR A 335 -2.37 -26.41 4.84
C THR A 335 -3.45 -25.39 5.15
N ALA A 336 -3.56 -24.91 6.40
CA ALA A 336 -4.51 -23.87 6.75
C ALA A 336 -4.16 -22.53 6.09
N ALA A 337 -2.88 -22.22 5.91
CA ALA A 337 -2.44 -21.01 5.22
C ALA A 337 -2.84 -20.99 3.73
N GLN A 338 -2.64 -22.11 3.03
CA GLN A 338 -3.10 -22.26 1.64
C GLN A 338 -4.62 -22.13 1.55
N ALA A 339 -5.36 -22.79 2.44
CA ALA A 339 -6.81 -22.70 2.47
C ALA A 339 -7.30 -21.27 2.77
N PHE A 340 -6.64 -20.54 3.68
CA PHE A 340 -7.00 -19.18 4.01
C PHE A 340 -6.80 -18.23 2.83
N LEU A 341 -5.65 -18.27 2.15
CA LEU A 341 -5.43 -17.41 0.97
C LEU A 341 -6.24 -17.85 -0.24
N ALA A 342 -6.61 -19.13 -0.36
CA ALA A 342 -7.63 -19.58 -1.32
C ALA A 342 -8.99 -18.96 -1.00
N PHE A 343 -9.42 -19.00 0.27
CA PHE A 343 -10.67 -18.42 0.76
C PHE A 343 -10.75 -16.91 0.57
N MET A 344 -9.65 -16.18 0.78
CA MET A 344 -9.64 -14.72 0.60
C MET A 344 -9.99 -14.27 -0.83
N GLY A 345 -9.74 -15.10 -1.83
CA GLY A 345 -10.12 -14.82 -3.22
C GLY A 345 -11.54 -15.28 -3.58
N GLU A 346 -12.32 -15.80 -2.63
CA GLU A 346 -13.75 -16.03 -2.83
C GLU A 346 -14.52 -14.70 -2.80
N ALA A 347 -15.74 -14.71 -3.35
CA ALA A 347 -16.53 -13.50 -3.56
C ALA A 347 -16.73 -12.67 -2.28
N GLU A 348 -17.27 -13.26 -1.20
CA GLU A 348 -17.59 -12.54 0.03
C GLU A 348 -16.34 -12.05 0.80
N PRO A 349 -15.30 -12.88 1.05
CA PRO A 349 -14.09 -12.41 1.73
C PRO A 349 -13.36 -11.32 0.95
N SER A 350 -13.35 -11.41 -0.39
CA SER A 350 -12.78 -10.39 -1.25
C SER A 350 -13.55 -9.06 -1.17
N VAL A 351 -14.89 -9.10 -1.07
CA VAL A 351 -15.73 -7.92 -0.81
C VAL A 351 -15.42 -7.31 0.55
N THR A 352 -15.39 -8.13 1.61
CA THR A 352 -15.05 -7.67 2.98
C THR A 352 -13.68 -7.01 3.01
N TYR A 353 -12.67 -7.62 2.38
CA TYR A 353 -11.33 -7.08 2.26
C TYR A 353 -11.35 -5.71 1.56
N ALA A 354 -11.95 -5.62 0.37
CA ALA A 354 -11.96 -4.39 -0.40
C ALA A 354 -12.67 -3.23 0.32
N ASN A 355 -13.82 -3.51 0.95
CA ASN A 355 -14.57 -2.51 1.72
C ASN A 355 -13.78 -2.01 2.93
N GLY A 356 -13.17 -2.91 3.70
CA GLY A 356 -12.36 -2.56 4.86
C GLY A 356 -11.14 -1.69 4.53
N PHE A 357 -10.63 -1.80 3.30
CA PHE A 357 -9.50 -1.04 2.79
C PHE A 357 -9.90 0.20 1.99
N ALA A 358 -11.20 0.53 1.90
CA ALA A 358 -11.72 1.58 1.02
C ALA A 358 -11.18 1.47 -0.42
N SER A 359 -11.22 0.25 -0.95
CA SER A 359 -10.52 -0.18 -2.16
C SER A 359 -11.45 -0.97 -3.08
N VAL A 360 -10.96 -1.33 -4.27
CA VAL A 360 -11.66 -2.18 -5.25
C VAL A 360 -10.91 -3.50 -5.39
N PRO A 361 -11.55 -4.68 -5.39
CA PRO A 361 -10.84 -5.95 -5.53
C PRO A 361 -9.91 -5.99 -6.75
N VAL A 362 -8.71 -6.56 -6.60
CA VAL A 362 -7.84 -6.81 -7.75
C VAL A 362 -8.41 -7.92 -8.64
N LEU A 363 -8.96 -8.96 -8.01
CA LEU A 363 -9.61 -10.06 -8.70
C LEU A 363 -11.01 -9.64 -9.18
N PRO A 364 -11.44 -10.06 -10.39
CA PRO A 364 -12.82 -9.86 -10.84
C PRO A 364 -13.81 -10.46 -9.83
N ASN A 365 -14.81 -9.68 -9.43
CA ASN A 365 -15.78 -10.09 -8.41
C ASN A 365 -17.15 -9.41 -8.65
N ASP A 366 -18.11 -10.16 -9.21
CA ASP A 366 -19.45 -9.65 -9.52
C ASP A 366 -20.30 -9.38 -8.26
N ALA A 367 -19.93 -9.94 -7.10
CA ALA A 367 -20.60 -9.65 -5.83
C ALA A 367 -20.19 -8.28 -5.27
N TYR A 368 -19.06 -7.72 -5.72
CA TYR A 368 -18.60 -6.42 -5.27
C TYR A 368 -19.45 -5.29 -5.85
N THR A 369 -20.17 -4.61 -4.97
CA THR A 369 -20.78 -3.31 -5.28
C THR A 369 -19.98 -2.24 -4.57
N ALA A 370 -19.38 -1.34 -5.36
CA ALA A 370 -18.63 -0.23 -4.80
C ALA A 370 -19.51 0.63 -3.88
N PRO A 371 -19.06 0.98 -2.67
CA PRO A 371 -19.67 2.03 -1.87
C PRO A 371 -19.81 3.32 -2.70
N LYS A 372 -20.80 4.15 -2.36
CA LYS A 372 -21.07 5.39 -3.11
C LYS A 372 -19.83 6.27 -3.19
N GLU A 373 -19.06 6.27 -2.12
CA GLU A 373 -17.84 7.04 -1.92
C GLU A 373 -16.70 6.58 -2.85
N LEU A 374 -16.77 5.37 -3.41
CA LEU A 374 -15.75 4.78 -4.30
C LEU A 374 -16.25 4.53 -5.73
N THR A 375 -17.49 4.92 -6.06
CA THR A 375 -18.11 4.58 -7.35
C THR A 375 -17.29 5.08 -8.53
N ALA A 376 -16.81 6.33 -8.49
CA ALA A 376 -15.97 6.90 -9.55
C ALA A 376 -14.66 6.09 -9.75
N PHE A 377 -14.03 5.67 -8.65
CA PHE A 377 -12.82 4.84 -8.71
C PHE A 377 -13.12 3.45 -9.29
N ALA A 378 -14.16 2.77 -8.82
CA ALA A 378 -14.56 1.46 -9.32
C ALA A 378 -14.89 1.47 -10.82
N ASP A 379 -15.55 2.52 -11.31
CA ASP A 379 -15.87 2.68 -12.74
C ASP A 379 -14.61 2.89 -13.61
N LEU A 380 -13.56 3.50 -13.06
CA LEU A 380 -12.28 3.63 -13.76
C LEU A 380 -11.54 2.30 -13.82
N ILE A 381 -11.51 1.54 -12.71
CA ILE A 381 -10.94 0.19 -12.69
C ILE A 381 -11.64 -0.71 -13.71
N LYS A 382 -12.97 -0.73 -13.69
CA LYS A 382 -13.80 -1.58 -14.58
C LYS A 382 -13.56 -1.29 -16.06
N ARG A 383 -13.29 -0.05 -16.43
CA ARG A 383 -13.05 0.37 -17.83
C ARG A 383 -11.57 0.34 -18.22
N GLY A 384 -10.66 -0.06 -17.33
CA GLY A 384 -9.21 -0.05 -17.58
C GLY A 384 -8.60 1.36 -17.63
N ALA A 385 -9.29 2.37 -17.09
CA ALA A 385 -8.83 3.77 -17.05
C ALA A 385 -8.01 4.04 -15.78
N TYR A 386 -6.96 3.23 -15.57
CA TYR A 386 -6.05 3.36 -14.44
C TYR A 386 -4.60 3.11 -14.86
N GLN A 387 -3.66 3.51 -14.03
CA GLN A 387 -2.23 3.19 -14.16
C GLN A 387 -1.69 2.64 -12.84
N PRO A 388 -0.74 1.68 -12.88
CA PRO A 388 0.09 1.42 -11.70
C PRO A 388 0.95 2.66 -11.41
N LEU A 389 1.36 2.83 -10.15
CA LEU A 389 2.40 3.82 -9.84
C LEU A 389 3.74 3.35 -10.41
N GLY A 390 4.42 4.23 -11.17
CA GLY A 390 5.77 3.96 -11.68
C GLY A 390 6.82 3.84 -10.57
N ALA A 391 7.94 3.20 -10.88
CA ALA A 391 9.02 2.99 -9.95
C ALA A 391 9.91 4.25 -9.84
N VAL A 392 9.83 4.96 -8.72
CA VAL A 392 10.67 6.13 -8.45
C VAL A 392 11.76 5.77 -7.44
N GLN A 393 13.03 6.05 -7.77
CA GLN A 393 14.17 5.82 -6.86
C GLN A 393 14.02 6.65 -5.59
N ALA A 394 14.46 6.12 -4.45
CA ALA A 394 14.32 6.78 -3.15
C ALA A 394 14.97 8.18 -3.12
N GLU A 395 16.13 8.35 -3.76
CA GLU A 395 16.81 9.64 -3.86
C GLU A 395 16.02 10.64 -4.72
N VAL A 396 15.43 10.17 -5.82
CA VAL A 396 14.56 10.99 -6.69
C VAL A 396 13.30 11.40 -5.95
N GLN A 397 12.70 10.47 -5.20
CA GLN A 397 11.52 10.74 -4.38
C GLN A 397 11.82 11.78 -3.28
N ALA A 398 12.94 11.64 -2.57
CA ALA A 398 13.38 12.63 -1.59
C ALA A 398 13.58 14.01 -2.23
N GLN A 399 14.21 14.04 -3.41
CA GLN A 399 14.43 15.28 -4.17
C GLN A 399 13.12 15.89 -4.68
N LEU A 400 12.15 15.09 -5.11
CA LEU A 400 10.81 15.53 -5.51
C LEU A 400 10.12 16.27 -4.36
N ASN A 401 10.11 15.68 -3.16
CA ASN A 401 9.43 16.27 -2.03
C ASN A 401 10.05 17.62 -1.61
N GLN A 402 11.38 17.74 -1.64
CA GLN A 402 12.06 19.01 -1.38
C GLN A 402 11.78 20.06 -2.47
N THR A 403 11.75 19.65 -3.73
CA THR A 403 11.67 20.57 -4.86
C THR A 403 10.26 21.10 -5.09
N ILE A 404 9.21 20.34 -4.77
CA ILE A 404 7.84 20.85 -4.74
C ILE A 404 7.69 22.00 -3.74
N GLN A 405 8.31 21.92 -2.56
CA GLN A 405 8.30 23.04 -1.62
C GLN A 405 8.97 24.29 -2.23
N SER A 406 10.11 24.12 -2.90
CA SER A 406 10.79 25.23 -3.59
C SER A 406 9.97 25.82 -4.75
N LEU A 407 9.19 24.99 -5.45
CA LEU A 407 8.30 25.40 -6.53
C LEU A 407 7.17 26.29 -6.01
N ILE A 408 6.53 25.89 -4.90
CA ILE A 408 5.46 26.68 -4.25
C ILE A 408 5.99 28.00 -3.71
N LEU A 409 7.22 28.03 -3.21
CA LEU A 409 7.88 29.26 -2.76
C LEU A 409 8.36 30.16 -3.91
N GLY A 410 8.20 29.74 -5.17
CA GLY A 410 8.68 30.48 -6.34
C GLY A 410 10.21 30.51 -6.47
N GLN A 411 10.92 29.64 -5.75
CA GLN A 411 12.38 29.54 -5.75
C GLN A 411 12.92 28.64 -6.87
N SER A 412 12.07 27.91 -7.58
CA SER A 412 12.44 27.08 -8.72
C SER A 412 11.33 27.08 -9.76
N THR A 413 11.71 27.06 -11.03
CA THR A 413 10.76 26.85 -12.14
C THR A 413 10.38 25.37 -12.26
N PRO A 414 9.24 25.04 -12.90
CA PRO A 414 8.87 23.66 -13.21
C PRO A 414 9.99 22.84 -13.87
N ARG A 415 10.69 23.42 -14.85
CA ARG A 415 11.85 22.78 -15.49
C ARG A 415 13.01 22.56 -14.52
N GLN A 416 13.34 23.53 -13.68
CA GLN A 416 14.42 23.39 -12.68
C GLN A 416 14.11 22.32 -11.64
N VAL A 417 12.83 22.12 -11.28
CA VAL A 417 12.40 21.01 -10.42
C VAL A 417 12.74 19.67 -11.09
N ALA A 418 12.36 19.50 -12.35
CA ALA A 418 12.64 18.28 -13.11
C ALA A 418 14.15 18.03 -13.29
N GLU A 419 14.94 19.07 -13.61
CA GLU A 419 16.41 18.98 -13.71
C GLU A 419 17.08 18.56 -12.39
N LYS A 420 16.52 18.97 -11.24
CA LYS A 420 17.01 18.52 -9.93
C LYS A 420 16.73 17.03 -9.72
N LEU A 421 15.60 16.51 -10.19
CA LEU A 421 15.34 15.06 -10.17
C LEU A 421 16.37 14.29 -11.01
N ASP A 422 16.68 14.79 -12.22
CA ASP A 422 17.69 14.19 -13.08
C ASP A 422 19.07 14.13 -12.40
N SER A 423 19.41 15.13 -11.57
CA SER A 423 20.72 15.21 -10.90
C SER A 423 20.97 14.12 -9.86
N VAL A 424 19.90 13.52 -9.32
CA VAL A 424 19.98 12.46 -8.28
C VAL A 424 19.62 11.08 -8.81
N TYR A 425 19.12 10.96 -10.04
CA TYR A 425 18.79 9.69 -10.66
C TYR A 425 20.04 8.86 -10.93
N LYS A 426 20.06 7.61 -10.44
CA LYS A 426 21.17 6.66 -10.64
C LYS A 426 20.81 5.67 -11.74
N LYS A 427 21.65 5.55 -12.76
CA LYS A 427 21.42 4.60 -13.87
C LYS A 427 21.74 3.17 -13.50
#